data_AF-A0A561W9S9-F1
#
_entry.id   AF-A0A561W9S9-F1
#
_cell.length_a   1.000
_cell.length_b   1.000
_cell.length_c   1.000
_cell.angle_alpha   90.00
_cell.angle_beta   90.00
_cell.angle_gamma   90.00
#
_symmetry.space_group_name_H-M   'P 1'
#
loop_
_entity.id
_entity.type
_entity.pdbx_description
1 polymer ?
#
loop_
_entity_poly.entity_id
_entity_poly.type
_entity_poly.pdbx_seq_one_letter_code
_entity_poly.pdbx_strand_id
1 'polypeptide(L)'
;MRHSFRRVLTGAALVLAAGAGMGAAPSAAQAAGVSAVVDVNSQLKVRATPSLAAAVRGTLHDGQKIAVVCSVTGQNVRGKVRTTAVWDRLTSGDYVSHAYVRSTASIPSCTGTPAADKVKAKPGSTAASVAGRVRSADGVVNVRTAPSTRGAVARKVADGATVQLTCYVTGPSVRGTVRTTSQWDRLTDGRYISHAYVVSAALAPCTTPAPATPAPATPAPTPAQFIAAAVPGAQLGWREYGVPPSVTIAQAILESGWGRSSLSAVDRNYFGIKCQNGSYGTIANGCHVYRTTECDKAGKCFATSDAFRTYASMAHSFRDHGRFLKVNKRYAPAFAYTRDANKFIWNVWKAGYATDPKYYTKVTGIMATHNLYQYDTWK
;
A
#
# COMPACT_ATOMS: atom_id res chain seq x y z
N MET A 1 44.74 66.66 -7.09
CA MET A 1 46.10 66.37 -7.61
C MET A 1 46.86 65.56 -6.59
N ARG A 2 47.43 64.43 -7.03
CA ARG A 2 48.73 63.86 -6.64
C ARG A 2 49.15 63.86 -5.15
N HIS A 3 49.14 62.64 -4.60
CA HIS A 3 50.34 61.93 -4.07
C HIS A 3 51.14 62.54 -2.89
N SER A 4 51.24 61.77 -1.78
CA SER A 4 52.41 60.91 -1.45
C SER A 4 53.01 60.99 -0.03
N PHE A 5 53.17 59.80 0.58
CA PHE A 5 54.29 59.29 1.44
C PHE A 5 54.61 60.00 2.78
N ARG A 6 55.10 59.38 3.87
CA ARG A 6 55.73 58.07 4.15
C ARG A 6 55.80 57.81 5.68
N ARG A 7 56.09 56.56 6.04
CA ARG A 7 56.33 55.90 7.36
C ARG A 7 57.49 56.56 8.17
N VAL A 8 57.70 56.31 9.47
CA VAL A 8 58.43 55.15 10.06
C VAL A 8 58.49 55.18 11.61
N LEU A 9 58.17 54.03 12.22
CA LEU A 9 58.67 53.28 13.41
C LEU A 9 59.48 53.92 14.56
N THR A 10 59.12 53.51 15.79
CA THR A 10 59.95 53.10 16.96
C THR A 10 58.95 52.67 18.05
N GLY A 11 59.12 51.68 18.94
CA GLY A 11 60.20 50.80 19.39
C GLY A 11 59.76 50.29 20.79
N ALA A 12 60.01 49.01 21.09
CA ALA A 12 59.41 48.18 22.14
C ALA A 12 59.65 48.58 23.62
N ALA A 13 58.79 48.14 24.57
CA ALA A 13 59.10 47.06 25.53
C ALA A 13 58.02 46.83 26.64
N LEU A 14 57.92 45.55 27.03
CA LEU A 14 57.10 44.80 28.00
C LEU A 14 56.96 45.36 29.44
N VAL A 15 55.86 45.03 30.15
CA VAL A 15 55.78 43.99 31.23
C VAL A 15 54.32 43.81 31.78
N LEU A 16 53.86 42.55 31.69
CA LEU A 16 52.92 41.71 32.49
C LEU A 16 51.65 42.26 33.20
N ALA A 17 50.49 41.69 32.84
CA ALA A 17 49.55 41.07 33.79
C ALA A 17 48.59 40.10 33.08
N ALA A 18 48.29 38.98 33.74
CA ALA A 18 47.56 37.83 33.23
C ALA A 18 46.08 38.13 32.86
N GLY A 19 45.65 37.59 31.71
CA GLY A 19 44.25 37.54 31.30
C GLY A 19 44.03 36.36 30.36
N ALA A 20 43.35 35.33 30.86
CA ALA A 20 42.95 34.17 30.09
C ALA A 20 42.02 34.57 28.93
N GLY A 21 42.35 34.14 27.71
CA GLY A 21 41.54 34.38 26.52
C GLY A 21 42.02 33.53 25.36
N MET A 22 41.55 32.28 25.31
CA MET A 22 41.73 31.38 24.16
C MET A 22 41.01 31.96 22.93
N GLY A 23 41.77 32.64 22.07
CA GLY A 23 41.34 33.00 20.72
C GLY A 23 42.01 32.09 19.70
N ALA A 24 41.63 30.80 19.66
CA ALA A 24 41.95 29.97 18.51
C ALA A 24 41.03 30.41 17.36
N ALA A 25 41.59 31.16 16.40
CA ALA A 25 40.95 31.33 15.11
C ALA A 25 40.80 29.93 14.48
N PRO A 26 39.58 29.45 14.16
CA PRO A 26 39.45 28.19 13.48
C PRO A 26 39.97 28.36 12.04
N SER A 27 40.90 27.49 11.68
CA SER A 27 41.40 27.31 10.34
C SER A 27 40.24 26.98 9.40
N ALA A 28 40.03 27.86 8.41
CA ALA A 28 39.22 27.56 7.23
C ALA A 28 39.99 26.56 6.34
N ALA A 29 39.96 25.28 6.71
CA ALA A 29 40.16 24.20 5.77
C ALA A 29 38.76 23.75 5.32
N GLN A 30 38.26 24.33 4.22
CA GLN A 30 37.02 23.86 3.61
C GLN A 30 37.15 22.35 3.34
N ALA A 31 36.29 21.56 3.98
CA ALA A 31 35.98 20.23 3.48
C ALA A 31 35.40 20.41 2.07
N ALA A 32 36.23 20.23 1.05
CA ALA A 32 35.84 20.36 -0.34
C ALA A 32 34.76 19.32 -0.63
N GLY A 33 33.50 19.76 -0.65
CA GLY A 33 32.37 18.90 -0.95
C GLY A 33 32.50 18.26 -2.34
N VAL A 34 31.84 17.13 -2.54
CA VAL A 34 31.74 16.46 -3.83
C VAL A 34 31.07 17.42 -4.83
N SER A 35 31.75 17.68 -5.94
CA SER A 35 31.21 18.53 -7.02
C SER A 35 30.05 17.82 -7.69
N ALA A 36 28.93 18.52 -7.83
CA ALA A 36 27.72 18.03 -8.47
C ALA A 36 27.07 19.13 -9.32
N VAL A 37 26.17 18.74 -10.21
CA VAL A 37 25.47 19.65 -11.13
C VAL A 37 23.96 19.53 -10.91
N VAL A 38 23.31 20.67 -10.78
CA VAL A 38 21.84 20.77 -10.71
C VAL A 38 21.24 20.49 -12.09
N ASP A 39 20.23 19.62 -12.14
CA ASP A 39 19.46 19.29 -13.34
C ASP A 39 17.96 19.45 -13.10
N VAL A 40 17.42 20.57 -13.57
CA VAL A 40 16.01 20.96 -13.45
C VAL A 40 15.50 21.52 -14.78
N ASN A 41 14.21 21.84 -14.89
CA ASN A 41 13.68 22.55 -16.06
C ASN A 41 13.60 24.07 -15.84
N SER A 42 13.83 24.54 -14.61
CA SER A 42 13.80 25.96 -14.25
C SER A 42 14.73 26.24 -13.05
N GLN A 43 14.21 26.23 -11.82
CA GLN A 43 14.97 26.48 -10.60
C GLN A 43 14.76 25.40 -9.55
N LEU A 44 15.84 25.01 -8.88
CA LEU A 44 15.83 24.11 -7.72
C LEU A 44 15.84 24.91 -6.42
N LYS A 45 14.86 24.69 -5.54
CA LYS A 45 14.79 25.35 -4.23
C LYS A 45 15.77 24.70 -3.24
N VAL A 46 16.65 25.51 -2.65
CA VAL A 46 17.53 25.16 -1.52
C VAL A 46 16.76 25.35 -0.21
N ARG A 47 16.87 24.41 0.72
CA ARG A 47 15.96 24.30 1.86
C ARG A 47 16.68 24.08 3.16
N ALA A 48 16.14 24.68 4.23
CA ALA A 48 16.75 24.60 5.56
C ALA A 48 16.84 23.16 6.13
N THR A 49 15.94 22.26 5.71
CA THR A 49 15.91 20.84 6.12
C THR A 49 15.53 19.97 4.91
N PRO A 50 15.75 18.64 4.93
CA PRO A 50 15.56 17.77 3.76
C PRO A 50 14.08 17.43 3.50
N SER A 51 13.28 18.47 3.23
CA SER A 51 11.84 18.39 2.98
C SER A 51 11.38 19.49 2.03
N LEU A 52 10.41 19.20 1.15
CA LEU A 52 9.76 20.19 0.28
C LEU A 52 8.87 21.20 1.03
N ALA A 53 8.60 20.96 2.31
CA ALA A 53 7.90 21.90 3.18
C ALA A 53 8.86 22.84 3.93
N ALA A 54 10.15 22.51 3.96
CA ALA A 54 11.14 23.31 4.65
C ALA A 54 11.31 24.69 3.98
N ALA A 55 11.59 25.69 4.82
CA ALA A 55 11.82 27.06 4.40
C ALA A 55 12.83 27.12 3.26
N VAL A 56 12.45 27.82 2.19
CA VAL A 56 13.33 28.02 1.04
C VAL A 56 14.38 29.05 1.44
N ARG A 57 15.64 28.64 1.45
CA ARG A 57 16.79 29.48 1.78
C ARG A 57 17.46 30.07 0.55
N GLY A 58 17.11 29.57 -0.63
CA GLY A 58 17.57 30.09 -1.91
C GLY A 58 17.09 29.25 -3.08
N THR A 59 17.57 29.58 -4.27
CA THR A 59 17.29 28.84 -5.51
C THR A 59 18.58 28.65 -6.30
N LEU A 60 18.67 27.52 -7.00
CA LEU A 60 19.77 27.20 -7.92
C LEU A 60 19.19 27.06 -9.33
N HIS A 61 19.96 27.46 -10.35
CA HIS A 61 19.53 27.35 -11.74
C HIS A 61 19.98 26.02 -12.37
N ASP A 62 19.36 25.66 -13.50
CA ASP A 62 19.76 24.49 -14.28
C ASP A 62 21.24 24.58 -14.70
N GLY A 63 21.96 23.46 -14.65
CA GLY A 63 23.39 23.37 -14.94
C GLY A 63 24.33 23.97 -13.90
N GLN A 64 23.82 24.55 -12.80
CA GLN A 64 24.65 25.17 -11.77
C GLN A 64 25.50 24.11 -11.04
N LYS A 65 26.82 24.37 -10.94
CA LYS A 65 27.73 23.53 -10.15
C LYS A 65 27.59 23.85 -8.66
N ILE A 66 27.49 22.82 -7.84
CA ILE A 66 27.35 22.89 -6.39
C ILE A 66 28.33 21.93 -5.70
N ALA A 67 28.70 22.26 -4.45
CA ALA A 67 29.51 21.40 -3.60
C ALA A 67 28.62 20.73 -2.54
N VAL A 68 28.57 19.40 -2.56
CA VAL A 68 27.79 18.58 -1.62
C VAL A 68 28.71 17.98 -0.57
N VAL A 69 28.44 18.25 0.70
CA VAL A 69 29.22 17.74 1.82
C VAL A 69 28.89 16.27 2.08
N CYS A 70 27.61 15.96 2.19
CA CYS A 70 27.14 14.61 2.49
C CYS A 70 25.63 14.48 2.20
N SER A 71 25.12 13.25 2.19
CA SER A 71 23.71 12.95 1.96
C SER A 71 22.98 12.52 3.22
N VAL A 72 21.69 12.84 3.30
CA VAL A 72 20.76 12.45 4.39
C VAL A 72 19.46 11.89 3.80
N THR A 73 18.70 11.17 4.63
CA THR A 73 17.34 10.75 4.26
C THR A 73 16.33 11.83 4.64
N GLY A 74 15.40 12.13 3.75
CA GLY A 74 14.35 13.13 3.92
C GLY A 74 13.08 12.78 3.14
N GLN A 75 12.32 13.79 2.76
CA GLN A 75 11.09 13.58 1.99
C GLN A 75 11.39 12.94 0.62
N ASN A 76 10.57 11.97 0.20
CA ASN A 76 10.68 11.42 -1.14
C ASN A 76 10.24 12.46 -2.19
N VAL A 77 11.12 12.75 -3.14
CA VAL A 77 10.92 13.73 -4.19
C VAL A 77 11.07 13.04 -5.54
N ARG A 78 10.08 13.24 -6.42
CA ARG A 78 10.18 12.87 -7.84
C ARG A 78 10.79 14.04 -8.60
N GLY A 79 12.04 13.89 -9.03
CA GLY A 79 12.76 14.89 -9.78
C GLY A 79 13.25 14.41 -11.14
N LYS A 80 13.83 15.34 -11.89
CA LYS A 80 14.24 15.14 -13.29
C LYS A 80 15.30 14.05 -13.45
N VAL A 81 16.19 13.91 -12.47
CA VAL A 81 17.24 12.88 -12.48
C VAL A 81 16.70 11.54 -11.98
N ARG A 82 15.95 11.54 -10.87
CA ARG A 82 15.42 10.33 -10.24
C ARG A 82 14.29 10.62 -9.25
N THR A 83 13.58 9.57 -8.82
CA THR A 83 12.72 9.64 -7.62
C THR A 83 13.48 9.09 -6.42
N THR A 84 13.67 9.88 -5.36
CA THR A 84 14.47 9.46 -4.21
C THR A 84 14.11 10.22 -2.93
N ALA A 85 14.35 9.59 -1.78
CA ALA A 85 14.29 10.20 -0.45
C ALA A 85 15.65 10.78 0.00
N VAL A 86 16.68 10.70 -0.84
CA VAL A 86 18.01 11.26 -0.53
C VAL A 86 18.02 12.77 -0.76
N TRP A 87 18.60 13.49 0.19
CA TRP A 87 18.84 14.93 0.12
C TRP A 87 20.32 15.22 0.35
N ASP A 88 20.85 16.13 -0.44
CA ASP A 88 22.24 16.53 -0.43
C ASP A 88 22.40 17.76 0.45
N ARG A 89 23.26 17.66 1.47
CA ARG A 89 23.63 18.77 2.33
C ARG A 89 24.77 19.55 1.68
N LEU A 90 24.55 20.83 1.40
CA LEU A 90 25.53 21.74 0.83
C LEU A 90 26.54 22.20 1.89
N THR A 91 27.64 22.83 1.45
CA THR A 91 28.63 23.45 2.35
C THR A 91 28.04 24.56 3.22
N SER A 92 26.94 25.20 2.78
CA SER A 92 26.19 26.16 3.58
C SER A 92 25.46 25.53 4.77
N GLY A 93 25.28 24.21 4.76
CA GLY A 93 24.50 23.45 5.73
C GLY A 93 23.02 23.25 5.35
N ASP A 94 22.57 23.86 4.26
CA ASP A 94 21.23 23.68 3.70
C ASP A 94 21.14 22.46 2.77
N TYR A 95 19.94 22.13 2.32
CA TYR A 95 19.62 20.90 1.63
C TYR A 95 18.97 21.13 0.26
N VAL A 96 19.34 20.28 -0.69
CA VAL A 96 18.65 20.15 -1.98
C VAL A 96 18.29 18.69 -2.20
N SER A 97 17.23 18.43 -2.98
CA SER A 97 16.84 17.04 -3.22
C SER A 97 17.76 16.39 -4.26
N HIS A 98 18.29 15.21 -3.93
CA HIS A 98 19.12 14.40 -4.83
C HIS A 98 18.36 13.91 -6.08
N ALA A 99 17.04 14.10 -6.08
CA ALA A 99 16.14 13.88 -7.22
C ALA A 99 16.46 14.79 -8.43
N TYR A 100 17.20 15.87 -8.22
CA TYR A 100 17.56 16.88 -9.23
C TYR A 100 19.08 17.14 -9.31
N VAL A 101 19.91 16.29 -8.72
CA VAL A 101 21.37 16.48 -8.66
C VAL A 101 22.08 15.32 -9.36
N ARG A 102 22.97 15.64 -10.30
CA ARG A 102 23.91 14.70 -10.94
C ARG A 102 25.29 14.86 -10.33
N SER A 103 25.88 13.78 -9.83
CA SER A 103 27.29 13.73 -9.44
C SER A 103 27.96 12.53 -10.09
N THR A 104 29.23 12.70 -10.47
CA THR A 104 30.08 11.65 -11.05
C THR A 104 30.83 10.86 -9.98
N ALA A 105 30.84 11.34 -8.73
CA ALA A 105 31.47 10.68 -7.58
C ALA A 105 30.42 10.34 -6.52
N SER A 106 30.68 9.30 -5.73
CA SER A 106 29.78 8.88 -4.66
C SER A 106 29.74 9.93 -3.54
N ILE A 107 28.54 10.37 -3.16
CA ILE A 107 28.34 11.33 -2.07
C ILE A 107 28.19 10.55 -0.75
N PRO A 108 29.09 10.73 0.23
CA PRO A 108 29.03 10.01 1.49
C PRO A 108 27.82 10.43 2.34
N SER A 109 27.33 9.57 3.22
CA SER A 109 26.25 9.92 4.16
C SER A 109 26.77 10.77 5.31
N CYS A 110 25.95 11.68 5.84
CA CYS A 110 26.35 12.54 6.95
C CYS A 110 26.50 11.73 8.26
N THR A 111 27.66 11.81 8.92
CA THR A 111 27.91 11.18 10.22
C THR A 111 27.58 12.14 11.37
N GLY A 112 26.75 11.69 12.33
CA GLY A 112 26.42 12.43 13.56
C GLY A 112 25.20 13.37 13.46
N THR A 113 24.01 12.87 13.81
CA THR A 113 22.87 13.69 14.28
C THR A 113 22.04 12.84 15.27
N PRO A 114 21.58 13.37 16.43
CA PRO A 114 21.12 12.54 17.56
C PRO A 114 19.75 11.90 17.35
N ALA A 115 19.57 10.73 17.98
CA ALA A 115 18.26 10.11 18.18
C ALA A 115 17.35 11.01 19.03
N ALA A 116 16.08 11.15 18.64
CA ALA A 116 15.14 12.03 19.33
C ALA A 116 14.70 11.47 20.69
N ASP A 117 14.81 12.30 21.73
CA ASP A 117 14.42 12.00 23.11
C ASP A 117 12.91 11.77 23.29
N LYS A 118 12.57 10.88 24.22
CA LYS A 118 11.21 10.50 24.59
C LYS A 118 10.57 11.60 25.47
N VAL A 119 9.43 12.15 25.03
CA VAL A 119 8.63 13.08 25.86
C VAL A 119 7.49 12.35 26.56
N LYS A 120 7.39 12.61 27.87
CA LYS A 120 6.38 12.12 28.83
C LYS A 120 5.04 12.85 28.62
N ALA A 121 3.94 12.10 28.58
CA ALA A 121 2.60 12.61 28.23
C ALA A 121 1.94 13.45 29.34
N LYS A 122 1.20 14.49 28.93
CA LYS A 122 0.21 15.24 29.75
C LYS A 122 -1.12 15.33 28.97
N PRO A 123 -2.31 15.28 29.62
CA PRO A 123 -3.58 15.07 28.93
C PRO A 123 -4.13 16.38 28.33
N GLY A 124 -4.64 16.29 27.09
CA GLY A 124 -5.53 17.29 26.49
C GLY A 124 -4.84 18.28 25.52
N SER A 125 -4.70 17.90 24.24
CA SER A 125 -4.59 18.84 23.12
C SER A 125 -5.10 18.19 21.85
N THR A 126 -6.14 18.78 21.26
CA THR A 126 -6.84 18.30 20.07
C THR A 126 -5.92 18.38 18.86
N ALA A 127 -5.53 17.25 18.28
CA ALA A 127 -4.74 17.20 17.05
C ALA A 127 -5.49 17.92 15.92
N ALA A 128 -4.81 18.80 15.18
CA ALA A 128 -5.37 19.50 14.03
C ALA A 128 -5.94 18.49 13.01
N SER A 129 -7.22 18.64 12.65
CA SER A 129 -7.92 17.75 11.73
C SER A 129 -8.21 18.42 10.38
N VAL A 130 -8.02 17.67 9.29
CA VAL A 130 -8.36 18.03 7.91
C VAL A 130 -9.75 17.51 7.58
N ALA A 131 -10.62 18.38 7.05
CA ALA A 131 -11.93 17.95 6.55
C ALA A 131 -11.78 17.20 5.21
N GLY A 132 -12.45 16.06 5.11
CA GLY A 132 -12.57 15.28 3.89
C GLY A 132 -14.03 15.05 3.54
N ARG A 133 -14.37 15.13 2.24
CA ARG A 133 -15.71 14.84 1.75
C ARG A 133 -15.78 13.42 1.19
N VAL A 134 -16.75 12.65 1.67
CA VAL A 134 -16.98 11.29 1.22
C VAL A 134 -17.65 11.29 -0.15
N ARG A 135 -17.16 10.42 -1.05
CA ARG A 135 -17.73 10.17 -2.37
C ARG A 135 -17.90 8.67 -2.58
N SER A 136 -19.13 8.23 -2.79
CA SER A 136 -19.47 6.82 -3.01
C SER A 136 -20.59 6.67 -4.04
N ALA A 137 -20.36 5.82 -5.04
CA ALA A 137 -21.39 5.44 -6.01
C ALA A 137 -22.51 4.60 -5.36
N ASP A 138 -22.19 3.87 -4.28
CA ASP A 138 -23.14 3.00 -3.56
C ASP A 138 -23.85 3.73 -2.40
N GLY A 139 -23.71 5.06 -2.32
CA GLY A 139 -24.37 5.91 -1.34
C GLY A 139 -23.79 5.85 0.09
N VAL A 140 -22.96 4.87 0.43
CA VAL A 140 -22.32 4.74 1.75
C VAL A 140 -20.87 4.24 1.67
N VAL A 141 -20.05 4.53 2.69
CA VAL A 141 -18.66 4.07 2.86
C VAL A 141 -18.45 3.55 4.28
N ASN A 142 -17.74 2.43 4.41
CA ASN A 142 -17.41 1.85 5.72
C ASN A 142 -16.24 2.58 6.38
N VAL A 143 -16.44 3.03 7.61
CA VAL A 143 -15.37 3.39 8.56
C VAL A 143 -15.03 2.14 9.37
N ARG A 144 -13.74 1.85 9.52
CA ARG A 144 -13.23 0.59 10.05
C ARG A 144 -12.33 0.79 11.25
N THR A 145 -12.25 -0.23 12.10
CA THR A 145 -11.39 -0.23 13.30
C THR A 145 -9.90 -0.37 12.99
N ALA A 146 -9.54 -0.79 11.77
CA ALA A 146 -8.17 -0.93 11.29
C ALA A 146 -8.04 -0.41 9.84
N PRO A 147 -6.83 0.00 9.39
CA PRO A 147 -6.59 0.52 8.03
C PRO A 147 -6.54 -0.61 6.99
N SER A 148 -7.61 -1.39 6.93
CA SER A 148 -7.71 -2.57 6.09
C SER A 148 -9.18 -2.90 5.86
N THR A 149 -9.48 -3.43 4.67
CA THR A 149 -10.81 -3.98 4.36
C THR A 149 -11.18 -5.18 5.24
N ARG A 150 -10.19 -5.79 5.92
CA ARG A 150 -10.38 -6.83 6.95
C ARG A 150 -10.75 -6.26 8.33
N GLY A 151 -10.53 -4.97 8.57
CA GLY A 151 -10.93 -4.32 9.82
C GLY A 151 -12.45 -4.33 9.99
N ALA A 152 -12.92 -4.59 11.22
CA ALA A 152 -14.34 -4.58 11.54
C ALA A 152 -14.97 -3.24 11.15
N VAL A 153 -16.18 -3.28 10.58
CA VAL A 153 -16.93 -2.06 10.25
C VAL A 153 -17.41 -1.45 11.55
N ALA A 154 -16.88 -0.28 11.89
CA ALA A 154 -17.28 0.46 13.08
C ALA A 154 -18.57 1.25 12.85
N ARG A 155 -18.70 1.85 11.66
CA ARG A 155 -19.92 2.56 11.22
C ARG A 155 -19.89 2.79 9.71
N LYS A 156 -21.01 3.23 9.16
CA LYS A 156 -21.13 3.69 7.76
C LYS A 156 -21.22 5.22 7.71
N VAL A 157 -20.73 5.81 6.62
CA VAL A 157 -20.81 7.24 6.31
C VAL A 157 -21.52 7.41 4.97
N ALA A 158 -22.51 8.29 4.88
CA ALA A 158 -23.24 8.55 3.64
C ALA A 158 -22.37 9.29 2.60
N ASP A 159 -22.72 9.15 1.32
CA ASP A 159 -22.17 9.98 0.25
C ASP A 159 -22.39 11.48 0.54
N GLY A 160 -21.40 12.30 0.19
CA GLY A 160 -21.44 13.74 0.40
C GLY A 160 -21.19 14.20 1.83
N ALA A 161 -21.17 13.29 2.82
CA ALA A 161 -20.88 13.62 4.21
C ALA A 161 -19.42 14.07 4.40
N THR A 162 -19.21 14.92 5.42
CA THR A 162 -17.88 15.40 5.80
C THR A 162 -17.34 14.57 6.97
N VAL A 163 -16.08 14.17 6.89
CA VAL A 163 -15.33 13.45 7.93
C VAL A 163 -14.09 14.24 8.32
N GLN A 164 -13.69 14.15 9.59
CA GLN A 164 -12.48 14.81 10.10
C GLN A 164 -11.33 13.82 10.17
N LEU A 165 -10.24 14.14 9.48
CA LEU A 165 -9.09 13.28 9.25
C LEU A 165 -7.88 13.85 9.98
N THR A 166 -7.08 13.02 10.65
CA THR A 166 -5.91 13.48 11.40
C THR A 166 -4.61 13.23 10.65
N CYS A 167 -4.48 12.06 10.04
CA CYS A 167 -3.29 11.60 9.35
C CYS A 167 -3.65 10.39 8.49
N TYR A 168 -2.72 9.89 7.68
CA TYR A 168 -2.92 8.65 6.95
C TYR A 168 -1.94 7.55 7.39
N VAL A 169 -2.34 6.32 7.11
CA VAL A 169 -1.50 5.13 7.18
C VAL A 169 -1.64 4.33 5.88
N THR A 170 -0.69 3.44 5.61
CA THR A 170 -0.75 2.56 4.44
C THR A 170 -1.36 1.22 4.83
N GLY A 171 -2.26 0.71 3.98
CA GLY A 171 -2.89 -0.60 4.12
C GLY A 171 -3.09 -1.26 2.77
N PRO A 172 -3.92 -2.32 2.69
CA PRO A 172 -4.32 -2.91 1.42
C PRO A 172 -4.92 -1.87 0.48
N SER A 173 -4.60 -1.99 -0.81
CA SER A 173 -5.15 -1.12 -1.86
C SER A 173 -6.65 -1.30 -1.99
N VAL A 174 -7.37 -0.19 -2.05
CA VAL A 174 -8.82 -0.14 -2.25
C VAL A 174 -9.08 0.66 -3.51
N ARG A 175 -9.90 0.11 -4.40
CA ARG A 175 -10.52 0.86 -5.49
C ARG A 175 -11.83 1.44 -4.98
N GLY A 176 -11.99 2.75 -5.13
CA GLY A 176 -13.19 3.48 -4.74
C GLY A 176 -13.53 4.57 -5.76
N THR A 177 -14.64 5.26 -5.51
CA THR A 177 -15.22 6.24 -6.45
C THR A 177 -14.30 7.43 -6.73
N VAL A 178 -13.39 7.78 -5.82
CA VAL A 178 -12.43 8.88 -6.02
C VAL A 178 -11.18 8.40 -6.74
N ARG A 179 -10.59 7.29 -6.27
CA ARG A 179 -9.31 6.77 -6.77
C ARG A 179 -9.08 5.31 -6.35
N THR A 180 -8.04 4.69 -6.90
CA THR A 180 -7.44 3.48 -6.33
C THR A 180 -6.22 3.87 -5.51
N THR A 181 -6.14 3.46 -4.24
CA THR A 181 -5.05 3.83 -3.34
C THR A 181 -4.88 2.84 -2.18
N SER A 182 -3.65 2.72 -1.67
CA SER A 182 -3.33 2.02 -0.42
C SER A 182 -3.42 2.92 0.82
N GLN A 183 -3.78 4.20 0.65
CA GLN A 183 -3.93 5.14 1.74
C GLN A 183 -5.24 4.92 2.50
N TRP A 184 -5.12 4.83 3.83
CA TRP A 184 -6.23 4.80 4.77
C TRP A 184 -6.12 6.02 5.68
N ASP A 185 -7.15 6.87 5.65
CA ASP A 185 -7.20 8.09 6.42
C ASP A 185 -7.70 7.78 7.82
N ARG A 186 -6.93 8.16 8.83
CA ARG A 186 -7.31 8.05 10.24
C ARG A 186 -8.23 9.21 10.60
N LEU A 187 -9.39 8.91 11.15
CA LEU A 187 -10.33 9.89 11.65
C LEU A 187 -9.94 10.38 13.06
N THR A 188 -10.52 11.49 13.50
CA THR A 188 -10.33 12.02 14.87
C THR A 188 -10.73 11.06 15.98
N ASP A 189 -11.66 10.13 15.70
CA ASP A 189 -12.08 9.07 16.62
C ASP A 189 -11.14 7.84 16.60
N GLY A 190 -10.02 7.92 15.88
CA GLY A 190 -9.00 6.88 15.79
C GLY A 190 -9.31 5.74 14.82
N ARG A 191 -10.46 5.77 14.14
CA ARG A 191 -10.86 4.78 13.12
C ARG A 191 -10.31 5.14 11.75
N TYR A 192 -10.57 4.31 10.75
CA TYR A 192 -10.01 4.47 9.40
C TYR A 192 -11.08 4.45 8.32
N ILE A 193 -10.94 5.33 7.35
CA ILE A 193 -11.71 5.32 6.10
C ILE A 193 -10.74 5.22 4.93
N SER A 194 -11.09 4.49 3.88
CA SER A 194 -10.19 4.41 2.74
C SER A 194 -10.20 5.73 1.96
N HIS A 195 -9.00 6.25 1.66
CA HIS A 195 -8.83 7.46 0.85
C HIS A 195 -9.34 7.27 -0.60
N ALA A 196 -9.63 6.03 -1.00
CA ALA A 196 -10.28 5.68 -2.25
C ALA A 196 -11.69 6.30 -2.40
N TYR A 197 -12.32 6.68 -1.29
CA TYR A 197 -13.66 7.27 -1.24
C TYR A 197 -13.69 8.66 -0.61
N VAL A 198 -12.53 9.29 -0.37
CA VAL A 198 -12.46 10.59 0.31
C VAL A 198 -11.72 11.60 -0.56
N VAL A 199 -12.34 12.77 -0.73
CA VAL A 199 -11.72 13.95 -1.32
C VAL A 199 -11.32 14.86 -0.17
N SER A 200 -10.01 15.00 0.07
CA SER A 200 -9.46 15.90 1.09
C SER A 200 -8.17 16.53 0.58
N ALA A 201 -7.66 17.52 1.32
CA ALA A 201 -6.27 17.92 1.19
C ALA A 201 -5.32 16.75 1.56
N ALA A 202 -4.06 16.87 1.16
CA ALA A 202 -3.04 15.87 1.46
C ALA A 202 -2.88 15.73 2.98
N LEU A 203 -2.97 14.49 3.47
CA LEU A 203 -2.72 14.17 4.87
C LEU A 203 -1.24 13.86 5.07
N ALA A 204 -0.71 14.16 6.25
CA ALA A 204 0.59 13.66 6.67
C ALA A 204 0.49 12.19 7.14
N PRO A 205 1.56 11.39 7.02
CA PRO A 205 1.58 10.06 7.63
C PRO A 205 1.54 10.19 9.16
N CYS A 206 0.90 9.26 9.85
CA CYS A 206 0.78 9.33 11.32
C CYS A 206 2.17 9.25 12.01
N THR A 207 2.53 10.27 12.79
CA THR A 207 3.82 10.38 13.50
C THR A 207 3.76 9.74 14.88
N THR A 208 3.75 8.42 14.90
CA THR A 208 4.17 7.54 16.01
C THR A 208 4.27 6.16 15.39
N PRO A 209 5.26 5.31 15.72
CA PRO A 209 5.09 3.91 15.43
C PRO A 209 3.92 3.48 16.33
N ALA A 210 2.72 3.42 15.77
CA ALA A 210 1.96 2.24 16.06
C ALA A 210 2.97 1.12 15.77
N PRO A 211 3.30 0.23 16.74
CA PRO A 211 3.84 -1.04 16.29
C PRO A 211 2.92 -1.45 15.14
N ALA A 212 3.49 -1.99 14.07
CA ALA A 212 2.73 -3.05 13.46
C ALA A 212 2.55 -4.09 14.59
N THR A 213 1.60 -3.86 15.50
CA THR A 213 0.79 -4.95 16.00
C THR A 213 0.45 -5.64 14.70
N PRO A 214 0.96 -6.85 14.41
CA PRO A 214 0.42 -7.60 13.30
C PRO A 214 -1.07 -7.54 13.55
N ALA A 215 -1.81 -6.78 12.73
CA ALA A 215 -3.20 -6.40 13.00
C ALA A 215 -3.84 -7.68 13.50
N PRO A 216 -4.25 -7.78 14.80
CA PRO A 216 -4.29 -9.05 15.53
C PRO A 216 -4.80 -10.05 14.55
N ALA A 217 -3.89 -10.90 14.03
CA ALA A 217 -4.21 -11.64 12.83
C ALA A 217 -5.48 -12.34 13.23
N THR A 218 -6.64 -11.93 12.69
CA THR A 218 -7.88 -12.63 12.98
C THR A 218 -7.47 -14.05 12.66
N PRO A 219 -7.38 -14.95 13.66
CA PRO A 219 -6.62 -16.17 13.49
C PRO A 219 -7.10 -16.74 12.19
N ALA A 220 -6.18 -16.90 11.23
CA ALA A 220 -6.59 -17.23 9.87
C ALA A 220 -7.53 -18.42 10.02
N PRO A 221 -8.78 -18.34 9.49
CA PRO A 221 -9.85 -19.19 9.95
C PRO A 221 -9.35 -20.62 9.97
N THR A 222 -9.54 -21.30 11.09
CA THR A 222 -9.16 -22.71 11.16
C THR A 222 -9.87 -23.44 10.02
N PRO A 223 -9.32 -24.56 9.52
CA PRO A 223 -10.01 -25.36 8.51
C PRO A 223 -11.50 -25.59 8.82
N ALA A 224 -11.81 -25.88 10.09
CA ALA A 224 -13.18 -26.04 10.57
C ALA A 224 -14.02 -24.75 10.47
N GLN A 225 -13.47 -23.60 10.86
CA GLN A 225 -14.17 -22.31 10.76
C GLN A 225 -14.46 -21.92 9.31
N PHE A 226 -13.51 -22.14 8.40
CA PHE A 226 -13.70 -21.87 6.98
C PHE A 226 -14.82 -22.76 6.41
N ILE A 227 -14.76 -24.07 6.69
CA ILE A 227 -15.77 -25.02 6.22
C ILE A 227 -17.15 -24.64 6.76
N ALA A 228 -17.28 -24.37 8.06
CA ALA A 228 -18.55 -23.96 8.66
C ALA A 228 -19.14 -22.70 8.01
N ALA A 229 -18.32 -21.72 7.67
CA ALA A 229 -18.76 -20.51 6.97
C ALA A 229 -19.14 -20.76 5.50
N ALA A 230 -18.51 -21.74 4.85
CA ALA A 230 -18.73 -22.08 3.45
C ALA A 230 -20.02 -22.88 3.21
N VAL A 231 -20.41 -23.74 4.16
CA VAL A 231 -21.53 -24.67 4.04
C VAL A 231 -22.84 -23.99 3.61
N PRO A 232 -23.34 -22.91 4.27
CA PRO A 232 -24.61 -22.31 3.89
C PRO A 232 -24.62 -21.79 2.45
N GLY A 233 -23.52 -21.18 2.01
CA GLY A 233 -23.36 -20.66 0.65
C GLY A 233 -23.29 -21.78 -0.40
N ALA A 234 -22.57 -22.86 -0.08
CA ALA A 234 -22.45 -24.03 -0.93
C ALA A 234 -23.79 -24.75 -1.13
N GLN A 235 -24.54 -24.97 -0.05
CA GLN A 235 -25.86 -25.57 -0.09
C GLN A 235 -26.88 -24.68 -0.82
N LEU A 236 -26.79 -23.36 -0.69
CA LEU A 236 -27.63 -22.44 -1.45
C LEU A 236 -27.28 -22.46 -2.94
N GLY A 237 -25.99 -22.44 -3.29
CA GLY A 237 -25.53 -22.57 -4.67
C GLY A 237 -25.94 -23.91 -5.31
N TRP A 238 -25.94 -24.99 -4.53
CA TRP A 238 -26.51 -26.27 -4.94
C TRP A 238 -28.00 -26.17 -5.28
N ARG A 239 -28.83 -25.63 -4.37
CA ARG A 239 -30.28 -25.51 -4.61
C ARG A 239 -30.62 -24.66 -5.84
N GLU A 240 -29.85 -23.60 -6.08
CA GLU A 240 -30.09 -22.70 -7.21
C GLU A 240 -29.52 -23.22 -8.54
N TYR A 241 -28.36 -23.89 -8.51
CA TYR A 241 -27.59 -24.17 -9.72
C TYR A 241 -27.19 -25.63 -9.91
N GLY A 242 -27.26 -26.46 -8.87
CA GLY A 242 -26.98 -27.90 -8.94
C GLY A 242 -25.51 -28.28 -8.85
N VAL A 243 -24.65 -27.43 -8.27
CA VAL A 243 -23.22 -27.75 -8.04
C VAL A 243 -23.05 -28.35 -6.64
N PRO A 244 -22.54 -29.59 -6.51
CA PRO A 244 -22.47 -30.27 -5.21
C PRO A 244 -21.78 -29.41 -4.14
N PRO A 245 -22.33 -29.32 -2.91
CA PRO A 245 -21.73 -28.54 -1.85
C PRO A 245 -20.27 -28.92 -1.54
N SER A 246 -19.97 -30.22 -1.49
CA SER A 246 -18.62 -30.75 -1.27
C SER A 246 -17.62 -30.27 -2.32
N VAL A 247 -18.00 -30.30 -3.60
CA VAL A 247 -17.21 -29.78 -4.73
C VAL A 247 -16.98 -28.29 -4.57
N THR A 248 -18.03 -27.52 -4.29
CA THR A 248 -17.95 -26.06 -4.16
C THR A 248 -17.02 -25.67 -3.01
N ILE A 249 -17.13 -26.31 -1.85
CA ILE A 249 -16.29 -26.04 -0.68
C ILE A 249 -14.84 -26.44 -0.97
N ALA A 250 -14.59 -27.60 -1.58
CA ALA A 250 -13.24 -28.07 -1.87
C ALA A 250 -12.52 -27.20 -2.91
N GLN A 251 -13.23 -26.78 -3.97
CA GLN A 251 -12.69 -25.80 -4.91
C GLN A 251 -12.41 -24.48 -4.20
N ALA A 252 -13.33 -23.95 -3.40
CA ALA A 252 -13.08 -22.72 -2.64
C ALA A 252 -11.83 -22.84 -1.73
N ILE A 253 -11.63 -23.96 -1.05
CA ILE A 253 -10.42 -24.22 -0.24
C ILE A 253 -9.17 -24.14 -1.11
N LEU A 254 -9.14 -24.84 -2.24
CA LEU A 254 -7.99 -24.93 -3.14
C LEU A 254 -7.66 -23.57 -3.78
N GLU A 255 -8.67 -22.93 -4.38
CA GLU A 255 -8.50 -21.69 -5.18
C GLU A 255 -8.16 -20.48 -4.30
N SER A 256 -8.65 -20.45 -3.06
CA SER A 256 -8.44 -19.32 -2.15
C SER A 256 -7.35 -19.56 -1.10
N GLY A 257 -6.80 -20.78 -1.04
CA GLY A 257 -5.88 -21.19 0.03
C GLY A 257 -6.52 -21.02 1.41
N TRP A 258 -7.70 -21.61 1.63
CA TRP A 258 -8.49 -21.45 2.87
C TRP A 258 -8.98 -20.02 3.14
N GLY A 259 -9.31 -19.26 2.10
CA GLY A 259 -9.77 -17.88 2.20
C GLY A 259 -8.66 -16.88 2.52
N ARG A 260 -7.39 -17.27 2.37
CA ARG A 260 -6.22 -16.45 2.72
C ARG A 260 -5.74 -15.58 1.57
N SER A 261 -6.11 -15.92 0.33
CA SER A 261 -5.77 -15.12 -0.84
C SER A 261 -6.32 -13.68 -0.72
N SER A 262 -5.63 -12.70 -1.31
CA SER A 262 -6.10 -11.31 -1.28
C SER A 262 -7.50 -11.17 -1.90
N LEU A 263 -7.77 -11.89 -2.99
CA LEU A 263 -9.09 -11.92 -3.65
C LEU A 263 -10.22 -12.37 -2.71
N SER A 264 -10.01 -13.45 -1.97
CA SER A 264 -11.01 -13.98 -1.05
C SER A 264 -11.12 -13.17 0.23
N ALA A 265 -10.00 -12.74 0.79
CA ALA A 265 -9.98 -12.02 2.06
C ALA A 265 -10.45 -10.56 1.96
N VAL A 266 -10.25 -9.91 0.81
CA VAL A 266 -10.65 -8.51 0.57
C VAL A 266 -12.01 -8.45 -0.10
N ASP A 267 -12.15 -9.14 -1.23
CA ASP A 267 -13.30 -9.01 -2.12
C ASP A 267 -14.26 -10.19 -2.05
N ARG A 268 -14.03 -11.13 -1.13
CA ARG A 268 -14.84 -12.34 -0.94
C ARG A 268 -14.94 -13.18 -2.21
N ASN A 269 -13.95 -13.09 -3.11
CA ASN A 269 -13.88 -13.89 -4.33
C ASN A 269 -13.06 -15.16 -4.08
N TYR A 270 -13.75 -16.26 -3.75
CA TYR A 270 -13.11 -17.51 -3.36
C TYR A 270 -12.70 -18.39 -4.55
N PHE A 271 -13.12 -18.05 -5.76
CA PHE A 271 -12.92 -18.87 -6.97
C PHE A 271 -12.14 -18.11 -8.07
N GLY A 272 -11.68 -16.90 -7.80
CA GLY A 272 -10.94 -16.08 -8.77
C GLY A 272 -11.75 -15.72 -10.02
N ILE A 273 -13.08 -15.57 -9.91
CA ILE A 273 -13.93 -15.27 -11.06
C ILE A 273 -13.60 -13.87 -11.58
N LYS A 274 -13.17 -13.79 -12.85
CA LYS A 274 -12.86 -12.54 -13.54
C LYS A 274 -14.14 -11.77 -13.91
N CYS A 275 -14.02 -10.44 -13.98
CA CYS A 275 -15.00 -9.62 -14.69
C CYS A 275 -14.80 -9.81 -16.20
N GLN A 276 -15.90 -9.87 -16.95
CA GLN A 276 -15.86 -10.01 -18.41
C GLN A 276 -16.13 -8.65 -19.03
N ASN A 277 -15.11 -8.05 -19.67
CA ASN A 277 -15.19 -6.75 -20.33
C ASN A 277 -15.77 -5.65 -19.41
N GLY A 278 -15.36 -5.65 -18.14
CA GLY A 278 -15.86 -4.70 -17.13
C GLY A 278 -17.21 -5.06 -16.50
N SER A 279 -17.92 -6.07 -17.00
CA SER A 279 -19.16 -6.58 -16.41
C SER A 279 -18.89 -7.67 -15.35
N TYR A 280 -19.64 -7.62 -14.25
CA TYR A 280 -19.53 -8.54 -13.13
C TYR A 280 -20.78 -9.43 -12.95
N GLY A 281 -21.77 -9.32 -13.84
CA GLY A 281 -23.00 -10.11 -13.75
C GLY A 281 -23.95 -9.63 -12.64
N THR A 282 -24.92 -10.47 -12.27
CA THR A 282 -26.05 -10.09 -11.41
C THR A 282 -25.86 -10.40 -9.92
N ILE A 283 -24.83 -11.18 -9.56
CA ILE A 283 -24.61 -11.64 -8.17
C ILE A 283 -23.43 -10.91 -7.52
N ALA A 284 -22.38 -10.62 -8.29
CA ALA A 284 -21.27 -9.79 -7.82
C ALA A 284 -21.73 -8.34 -7.64
N ASN A 285 -21.01 -7.57 -6.82
CA ASN A 285 -21.30 -6.17 -6.54
C ASN A 285 -20.24 -5.20 -7.07
N GLY A 286 -19.33 -5.68 -7.92
CA GLY A 286 -18.30 -4.83 -8.51
C GLY A 286 -17.14 -5.60 -9.13
N CYS A 287 -16.14 -4.82 -9.55
CA CYS A 287 -14.87 -5.30 -10.10
C CYS A 287 -13.68 -4.61 -9.43
N HIS A 288 -12.65 -5.39 -9.10
CA HIS A 288 -11.39 -4.88 -8.59
C HIS A 288 -10.23 -5.45 -9.43
N VAL A 289 -9.31 -4.59 -9.87
CA VAL A 289 -8.14 -5.02 -10.64
C VAL A 289 -7.01 -5.41 -9.70
N TYR A 290 -6.48 -6.60 -9.92
CA TYR A 290 -5.30 -7.12 -9.25
C TYR A 290 -4.17 -7.27 -10.27
N ARG A 291 -2.94 -7.00 -9.83
CA ARG A 291 -1.76 -7.45 -10.56
C ARG A 291 -1.71 -8.97 -10.48
N THR A 292 -1.60 -9.59 -11.63
CA THR A 292 -1.51 -11.04 -11.79
C THR A 292 -0.20 -11.39 -12.49
N THR A 293 0.12 -12.67 -12.51
CA THR A 293 1.24 -13.21 -13.25
C THR A 293 0.68 -14.24 -14.20
N GLU A 294 0.88 -14.04 -15.49
CA GLU A 294 0.55 -15.03 -16.52
C GLU A 294 1.83 -15.66 -17.01
N CYS A 295 1.78 -16.94 -17.36
CA CYS A 295 2.92 -17.67 -17.90
C CYS A 295 2.53 -18.21 -19.28
N ASP A 296 3.43 -18.06 -20.25
CA ASP A 296 3.24 -18.68 -21.56
C ASP A 296 3.40 -20.21 -21.48
N LYS A 297 3.10 -20.89 -22.59
CA LYS A 297 3.24 -22.36 -22.68
C LYS A 297 4.69 -22.85 -22.50
N ALA A 298 5.69 -21.96 -22.65
CA ALA A 298 7.10 -22.25 -22.41
C ALA A 298 7.51 -22.02 -20.94
N GLY A 299 6.58 -21.61 -20.07
CA GLY A 299 6.80 -21.39 -18.65
C GLY A 299 7.36 -20.01 -18.30
N LYS A 300 7.49 -19.09 -19.27
CA LYS A 300 7.95 -17.72 -19.01
C LYS A 300 6.79 -16.91 -18.46
N CYS A 301 6.95 -16.45 -17.22
CA CYS A 301 5.95 -15.67 -16.52
C CYS A 301 6.18 -14.16 -16.66
N PHE A 302 5.11 -13.39 -16.85
CA PHE A 302 5.12 -11.93 -16.95
C PHE A 302 4.01 -11.32 -16.09
N ALA A 303 4.26 -10.12 -15.58
CA ALA A 303 3.27 -9.39 -14.80
C ALA A 303 2.18 -8.83 -15.73
N THR A 304 0.93 -9.10 -15.40
CA THR A 304 -0.25 -8.57 -16.07
C THR A 304 -1.25 -8.05 -15.03
N SER A 305 -2.43 -7.62 -15.46
CA SER A 305 -3.47 -7.15 -14.56
C SER A 305 -4.82 -7.62 -15.05
N ASP A 306 -5.61 -8.15 -14.13
CA ASP A 306 -6.94 -8.70 -14.40
C ASP A 306 -7.97 -8.08 -13.47
N ALA A 307 -9.17 -7.83 -14.01
CA ALA A 307 -10.32 -7.44 -13.21
C ALA A 307 -11.02 -8.69 -12.66
N PHE A 308 -11.21 -8.73 -11.36
CA PHE A 308 -11.92 -9.81 -10.67
C PHE A 308 -13.21 -9.29 -10.04
N ARG A 309 -14.23 -10.16 -10.00
CA ARG A 309 -15.50 -9.84 -9.35
C ARG A 309 -15.29 -9.64 -7.85
N THR A 310 -16.05 -8.71 -7.28
CA THR A 310 -16.17 -8.52 -5.83
C THR A 310 -17.54 -8.98 -5.35
N TYR A 311 -17.64 -9.43 -4.10
CA TYR A 311 -18.88 -9.95 -3.55
C TYR A 311 -19.20 -9.37 -2.18
N ALA A 312 -20.50 -9.26 -1.88
CA ALA A 312 -20.98 -8.82 -0.58
C ALA A 312 -20.69 -9.84 0.54
N SER A 313 -20.70 -11.15 0.21
CA SER A 313 -20.44 -12.24 1.17
C SER A 313 -19.85 -13.47 0.47
N MET A 314 -19.32 -14.41 1.28
CA MET A 314 -18.91 -15.74 0.80
C MET A 314 -20.05 -16.45 0.08
N ALA A 315 -21.28 -16.38 0.61
CA ALA A 315 -22.45 -16.98 -0.03
C ALA A 315 -22.71 -16.41 -1.44
N HIS A 316 -22.51 -15.10 -1.67
CA HIS A 316 -22.65 -14.52 -3.02
C HIS A 316 -21.59 -15.09 -3.99
N SER A 317 -20.35 -15.23 -3.55
CA SER A 317 -19.29 -15.82 -4.37
C SER A 317 -19.57 -17.29 -4.71
N PHE A 318 -20.10 -18.06 -3.76
CA PHE A 318 -20.46 -19.47 -3.95
C PHE A 318 -21.64 -19.63 -4.90
N ARG A 319 -22.68 -18.78 -4.77
CA ARG A 319 -23.79 -18.73 -5.72
C ARG A 319 -23.32 -18.35 -7.12
N ASP A 320 -22.46 -17.35 -7.25
CA ASP A 320 -21.97 -16.92 -8.56
C ASP A 320 -21.04 -17.96 -9.21
N HIS A 321 -20.28 -18.72 -8.42
CA HIS A 321 -19.57 -19.91 -8.90
C HIS A 321 -20.53 -20.98 -9.42
N GLY A 322 -21.60 -21.27 -8.67
CA GLY A 322 -22.67 -22.17 -9.11
C GLY A 322 -23.28 -21.73 -10.44
N ARG A 323 -23.65 -20.44 -10.54
CA ARG A 323 -24.16 -19.83 -11.76
C ARG A 323 -23.15 -19.91 -12.90
N PHE A 324 -21.89 -19.58 -12.66
CA PHE A 324 -20.81 -19.60 -13.64
C PHE A 324 -20.69 -20.99 -14.29
N LEU A 325 -20.68 -22.05 -13.49
CA LEU A 325 -20.66 -23.42 -14.02
C LEU A 325 -21.95 -23.74 -14.78
N LYS A 326 -23.12 -23.37 -14.23
CA LYS A 326 -24.42 -23.72 -14.80
C LYS A 326 -24.72 -23.08 -16.14
N VAL A 327 -24.38 -21.80 -16.31
CA VAL A 327 -24.71 -21.05 -17.54
C VAL A 327 -23.69 -21.27 -18.66
N ASN A 328 -22.49 -21.71 -18.33
CA ASN A 328 -21.45 -21.97 -19.32
C ASN A 328 -21.62 -23.37 -19.92
N LYS A 329 -22.03 -23.44 -21.20
CA LYS A 329 -22.30 -24.68 -21.93
C LYS A 329 -21.13 -25.68 -21.88
N ARG A 330 -19.89 -25.20 -21.71
CA ARG A 330 -18.69 -26.04 -21.52
C ARG A 330 -18.87 -27.07 -20.41
N TYR A 331 -19.52 -26.70 -19.30
CA TYR A 331 -19.66 -27.55 -18.12
C TYR A 331 -21.00 -28.30 -18.07
N ALA A 332 -21.86 -28.17 -19.09
CA ALA A 332 -23.18 -28.81 -19.12
C ALA A 332 -23.15 -30.32 -18.83
N PRO A 333 -22.17 -31.12 -19.35
CA PRO A 333 -22.10 -32.56 -19.04
C PRO A 333 -21.95 -32.89 -17.55
N ALA A 334 -21.33 -32.01 -16.75
CA ALA A 334 -21.19 -32.23 -15.31
C ALA A 334 -22.53 -32.27 -14.59
N PHE A 335 -23.53 -31.52 -15.07
CA PHE A 335 -24.85 -31.42 -14.46
C PHE A 335 -25.74 -32.66 -14.68
N ALA A 336 -25.25 -33.71 -15.33
CA ALA A 336 -25.86 -35.05 -15.26
C ALA A 336 -25.51 -35.78 -13.94
N TYR A 337 -24.49 -35.31 -13.22
CA TYR A 337 -23.91 -35.97 -12.04
C TYR A 337 -24.04 -35.14 -10.78
N THR A 338 -25.08 -34.31 -10.69
CA THR A 338 -25.28 -33.40 -9.56
C THR A 338 -25.38 -34.17 -8.23
N ARG A 339 -25.81 -35.43 -8.24
CA ARG A 339 -25.85 -36.32 -7.06
C ARG A 339 -24.61 -37.18 -6.84
N ASP A 340 -23.57 -37.01 -7.63
CA ASP A 340 -22.31 -37.74 -7.57
C ASP A 340 -21.15 -36.73 -7.67
N ALA A 341 -20.71 -36.24 -6.51
CA ALA A 341 -19.73 -35.16 -6.42
C ALA A 341 -18.41 -35.46 -7.15
N ASN A 342 -17.96 -36.72 -7.11
CA ASN A 342 -16.73 -37.14 -7.77
C ASN A 342 -16.89 -37.17 -9.30
N LYS A 343 -17.99 -37.75 -9.81
CA LYS A 343 -18.26 -37.67 -11.25
C LYS A 343 -18.52 -36.24 -11.72
N PHE A 344 -19.14 -35.40 -10.90
CA PHE A 344 -19.35 -33.99 -11.20
C PHE A 344 -18.02 -33.27 -11.42
N ILE A 345 -17.12 -33.30 -10.44
CA ILE A 345 -15.84 -32.59 -10.52
C ILE A 345 -14.92 -33.18 -11.60
N TRP A 346 -14.99 -34.50 -11.84
CA TRP A 346 -14.32 -35.12 -12.97
C TRP A 346 -14.74 -34.50 -14.31
N ASN A 347 -16.04 -34.33 -14.54
CA ASN A 347 -16.56 -33.73 -15.76
C ASN A 347 -16.24 -32.23 -15.88
N VAL A 348 -16.24 -31.49 -14.76
CA VAL A 348 -15.80 -30.09 -14.73
C VAL A 348 -14.32 -29.96 -15.12
N TRP A 349 -13.46 -30.81 -14.56
CA TRP A 349 -12.03 -30.84 -14.89
C TRP A 349 -11.79 -31.27 -16.33
N LYS A 350 -12.41 -32.37 -16.78
CA LYS A 350 -12.33 -32.88 -18.16
C LYS A 350 -12.78 -31.83 -19.19
N ALA A 351 -13.73 -30.97 -18.83
CA ALA A 351 -14.19 -29.86 -19.65
C ALA A 351 -13.23 -28.65 -19.68
N GLY A 352 -12.07 -28.72 -19.00
CA GLY A 352 -11.03 -27.70 -19.03
C GLY A 352 -11.23 -26.57 -18.02
N TYR A 353 -11.75 -26.87 -16.82
CA TYR A 353 -11.77 -25.90 -15.72
C TYR A 353 -10.36 -25.52 -15.24
N ALA A 354 -9.46 -26.50 -15.16
CA ALA A 354 -8.06 -26.31 -14.81
C ALA A 354 -7.17 -27.14 -15.75
N THR A 355 -5.98 -26.62 -16.06
CA THR A 355 -4.98 -27.31 -16.88
C THR A 355 -4.10 -28.26 -16.08
N ASP A 356 -4.12 -28.18 -14.74
CA ASP A 356 -3.37 -29.07 -13.87
C ASP A 356 -3.89 -30.51 -13.98
N PRO A 357 -3.04 -31.49 -14.37
CA PRO A 357 -3.46 -32.89 -14.46
C PRO A 357 -3.84 -33.50 -13.10
N LYS A 358 -3.39 -32.91 -11.98
CA LYS A 358 -3.71 -33.34 -10.62
C LYS A 358 -4.89 -32.60 -10.01
N TYR A 359 -5.60 -31.75 -10.76
CA TYR A 359 -6.69 -30.95 -10.21
C TYR A 359 -7.80 -31.81 -9.61
N TYR A 360 -8.27 -32.82 -10.35
CA TYR A 360 -9.30 -33.74 -9.88
C TYR A 360 -8.91 -34.43 -8.56
N THR A 361 -7.69 -34.97 -8.48
CA THR A 361 -7.20 -35.66 -7.27
C THR A 361 -6.98 -34.71 -6.10
N LYS A 362 -6.55 -33.46 -6.34
CA LYS A 362 -6.48 -32.42 -5.30
C LYS A 362 -7.86 -32.10 -4.72
N VAL A 363 -8.86 -31.84 -5.57
CA VAL A 363 -10.20 -31.46 -5.11
C VAL A 363 -10.87 -32.63 -4.37
N THR A 364 -10.86 -33.83 -4.94
CA THR A 364 -11.42 -35.03 -4.28
C THR A 364 -10.65 -35.42 -3.01
N GLY A 365 -9.34 -35.21 -2.98
CA GLY A 365 -8.52 -35.38 -1.78
C GLY A 365 -8.92 -34.42 -0.65
N ILE A 366 -9.19 -33.14 -0.97
CA ILE A 366 -9.72 -32.16 0.00
C ILE A 366 -11.12 -32.58 0.48
N MET A 367 -11.99 -33.02 -0.44
CA MET A 367 -13.34 -33.52 -0.10
C MET A 367 -13.29 -34.67 0.90
N ALA A 368 -12.42 -35.66 0.66
CA ALA A 368 -12.25 -36.80 1.55
C ALA A 368 -11.61 -36.40 2.89
N THR A 369 -10.49 -35.67 2.86
CA THR A 369 -9.72 -35.28 4.07
C THR A 369 -10.55 -34.52 5.09
N HIS A 370 -11.47 -33.68 4.61
CA HIS A 370 -12.33 -32.86 5.47
C HIS A 370 -13.76 -33.38 5.59
N ASN A 371 -14.02 -34.61 5.13
CA ASN A 371 -15.34 -35.25 5.13
C ASN A 371 -16.43 -34.33 4.57
N LEU A 372 -16.16 -33.65 3.44
CA LEU A 372 -17.07 -32.64 2.90
C LEU A 372 -18.33 -33.23 2.27
N TYR A 373 -18.33 -34.52 1.94
CA TYR A 373 -19.51 -35.23 1.42
C TYR A 373 -20.70 -35.19 2.39
N GLN A 374 -20.46 -35.03 3.70
CA GLN A 374 -21.53 -34.89 4.69
C GLN A 374 -22.44 -33.67 4.43
N TYR A 375 -21.95 -32.68 3.68
CA TYR A 375 -22.70 -31.47 3.35
C TYR A 375 -23.48 -31.58 2.04
N ASP A 376 -23.34 -32.69 1.30
CA ASP A 376 -24.13 -33.02 0.11
C ASP A 376 -25.53 -33.51 0.52
N THR A 377 -26.24 -32.64 1.23
CA THR A 377 -27.59 -32.92 1.73
C THR A 377 -28.59 -32.60 0.62
N TRP A 378 -29.25 -33.64 0.12
CA TRP A 378 -30.18 -33.57 -1.02
C TRP A 378 -31.60 -33.09 -0.66
N LYS A 379 -31.78 -32.47 0.51
CA LYS A 379 -33.09 -32.05 1.03
C LYS A 379 -33.32 -30.56 0.84
#